data_AF-A0A960N467-F1
#
_entry.id   AF-A0A960N467-F1
#
_cell.length_a   1.000
_cell.length_b   1.000
_cell.length_c   1.000
_cell.angle_alpha   90.00
_cell.angle_beta   90.00
_cell.angle_gamma   90.00
#
_symmetry.space_group_name_H-M   'P 1'
#
loop_
_entity.id
_entity.type
_entity.pdbx_description
1 polymer ?
#
loop_
_entity_poly.entity_id
_entity_poly.type
_entity_poly.pdbx_seq_one_letter_code
_entity_poly.pdbx_strand_id
1 'polypeptide(L)'
;MSEILEALHDGRRVGRLTQESDRLAFAYAEEWRDRPDAFPLSLSMPLARRDHPDSVVRPFVSGLLPDDGEVLRRWGQRFHVSPRNPFRLLAHVGEECAGAIQFVPPERSAPWLDGSPPEGIDWLTDGEVADRVEALVRDRSVARRGGDEGQFSLAGAQAKTALYRDPDSGRWGIPKGATPTTHILKPNLGDFESFEINEHFCLQLAARLGLRAAHSWTETIGKTPVIVVERYDRARLGGRLVRVHQEDFCQALGRAPENKY
;
A
#
# COMPACT_ATOMS: atom_id res chain seq x y z
N MET A 1 22.60 -5.97 15.49
CA MET A 1 22.31 -4.53 15.29
C MET A 1 20.82 -4.41 15.05
N SER A 2 20.18 -3.38 15.60
CA SER A 2 18.77 -3.10 15.36
C SER A 2 18.61 -2.50 13.95
N GLU A 3 17.61 -2.97 13.20
CA GLU A 3 17.19 -2.37 11.94
C GLU A 3 16.01 -1.44 12.20
N ILE A 4 15.89 -0.35 11.43
CA ILE A 4 14.89 0.70 11.66
C ILE A 4 14.20 1.07 10.34
N LEU A 5 12.89 1.30 10.39
CA LEU A 5 12.11 2.01 9.38
C LEU A 5 11.43 3.21 10.04
N GLU A 6 11.52 4.38 9.41
CA GLU A 6 10.78 5.57 9.78
C GLU A 6 9.35 5.43 9.27
N ALA A 7 8.36 5.59 10.16
CA ALA A 7 6.95 5.66 9.79
C ALA A 7 6.57 7.13 9.59
N LEU A 8 6.12 7.46 8.37
CA LEU A 8 5.90 8.82 7.93
C LEU A 8 4.45 9.04 7.49
N HIS A 9 3.94 10.24 7.75
CA HIS A 9 2.63 10.72 7.28
C HIS A 9 2.73 12.20 6.90
N ASP A 10 2.34 12.54 5.68
CA ASP A 10 2.31 13.93 5.17
C ASP A 10 3.57 14.74 5.52
N GLY A 11 4.71 14.09 5.29
CA GLY A 11 6.05 14.62 5.52
C GLY A 11 6.47 14.78 6.97
N ARG A 12 5.83 14.05 7.88
CA ARG A 12 6.14 14.06 9.31
C ARG A 12 6.41 12.66 9.82
N ARG A 13 7.32 12.57 10.77
CA ARG A 13 7.61 11.31 11.48
C ARG A 13 6.48 11.01 12.47
N VAL A 14 5.79 9.91 12.23
CA VAL A 14 4.80 9.31 13.14
C VAL A 14 5.51 8.51 14.23
N GLY A 15 6.57 7.79 13.87
CA GLY A 15 7.33 6.96 14.79
C GLY A 15 8.37 6.11 14.07
N ARG A 16 8.89 5.11 14.78
CA ARG A 16 9.88 4.15 14.26
C ARG A 16 9.40 2.74 14.47
N LEU A 17 9.44 1.96 13.40
CA LEU A 17 9.37 0.52 13.43
C LEU A 17 10.80 -0.03 13.54
N THR A 18 11.07 -0.89 14.52
CA THR A 18 12.38 -1.49 14.72
C THR A 18 12.30 -3.01 14.68
N GLN A 19 13.40 -3.64 14.25
CA GLN A 19 13.61 -5.08 14.37
C GLN A 19 14.92 -5.34 15.12
N GLU A 20 14.82 -6.04 16.24
CA GLU A 20 15.95 -6.59 16.98
C GLU A 20 15.88 -8.11 16.97
N SER A 21 16.87 -8.73 16.33
CA SER A 21 16.81 -10.17 16.00
C SER A 21 15.55 -10.48 15.18
N ASP A 22 14.56 -11.14 15.78
CA ASP A 22 13.27 -11.43 15.17
C ASP A 22 12.10 -10.84 15.97
N ARG A 23 12.35 -9.80 16.77
CA ARG A 23 11.29 -9.09 17.50
C ARG A 23 11.09 -7.70 16.91
N LEU A 24 9.83 -7.39 16.60
CA LEU A 24 9.43 -6.06 16.16
C LEU A 24 9.04 -5.20 17.35
N ALA A 25 9.24 -3.90 17.21
CA ALA A 25 8.67 -2.91 18.10
C ALA A 25 8.30 -1.65 17.32
N PHE A 26 7.32 -0.90 17.81
CA PHE A 26 6.97 0.39 17.26
C PHE A 26 6.99 1.44 18.37
N ALA A 27 7.70 2.53 18.14
CA ALA A 27 7.76 3.66 19.06
C ALA A 27 7.25 4.92 18.36
N TYR A 28 6.17 5.51 18.89
CA TYR A 28 5.70 6.81 18.40
C TYR A 28 6.71 7.91 18.68
N ALA A 29 6.81 8.85 17.75
CA ALA A 29 7.51 10.11 17.96
C ALA A 29 6.72 10.98 18.96
N GLU A 30 7.39 11.62 19.92
CA GLU A 30 6.73 12.52 20.87
C GLU A 30 6.06 13.67 20.14
N GLU A 31 6.72 14.20 19.11
CA GLU A 31 6.20 15.28 18.30
C GLU A 31 4.93 14.92 17.52
N TRP A 32 4.69 13.62 17.26
CA TRP A 32 3.43 13.13 16.68
C TRP A 32 2.35 13.02 17.75
N ARG A 33 2.67 12.44 18.92
CA ARG A 33 1.71 12.21 20.01
C ARG A 33 1.12 13.50 20.57
N ASP A 34 1.91 14.57 20.58
CA ASP A 34 1.50 15.87 21.11
C ASP A 34 0.63 16.68 20.14
N ARG A 35 0.39 16.19 18.92
CA ARG A 35 -0.41 16.92 17.94
C ARG A 35 -1.91 16.79 18.23
N PRO A 36 -2.68 17.87 18.03
CA PRO A 36 -4.13 17.83 18.18
C PRO A 36 -4.83 16.98 17.10
N ASP A 37 -4.20 16.82 15.94
CA ASP A 37 -4.67 16.00 14.81
C ASP A 37 -3.97 14.63 14.73
N ALA A 38 -3.26 14.23 15.77
CA ALA A 38 -2.61 12.93 15.83
C ALA A 38 -3.64 11.80 15.80
N PHE A 39 -3.34 10.76 15.02
CA PHE A 39 -4.08 9.50 15.04
C PHE A 39 -3.12 8.34 15.33
N PRO A 40 -3.62 7.24 15.94
CA PRO A 40 -2.80 6.06 16.13
C PRO A 40 -2.55 5.36 14.79
N LEU A 41 -1.35 4.80 14.62
CA LEU A 41 -0.99 3.89 13.54
C LEU A 41 -2.00 2.74 13.40
N SER A 42 -2.49 2.22 14.52
CA SER A 42 -3.54 1.20 14.60
C SER A 42 -4.32 1.37 15.90
N LEU A 43 -5.59 1.00 15.90
CA LEU A 43 -6.39 0.87 17.13
C LEU A 43 -5.77 -0.12 18.13
N SER A 44 -5.00 -1.10 17.66
CA SER A 44 -4.22 -2.01 18.52
C SER A 44 -2.95 -1.36 19.12
N MET A 45 -2.60 -0.14 18.66
CA MET A 45 -1.44 0.64 19.07
C MET A 45 -1.82 2.08 19.46
N PRO A 46 -2.56 2.29 20.57
CA PRO A 46 -3.06 3.61 20.95
C PRO A 46 -1.96 4.60 21.35
N LEU A 47 -2.10 5.87 20.95
CA LEU A 47 -1.15 6.97 21.22
C LEU A 47 -0.84 7.23 22.72
N ALA A 48 -1.71 6.76 23.62
CA ALA A 48 -1.50 6.84 25.07
C ALA A 48 -0.21 6.12 25.50
N ARG A 49 0.22 5.10 24.76
CA ARG A 49 1.51 4.42 24.97
C ARG A 49 2.46 4.85 23.86
N ARG A 50 3.72 5.11 24.24
CA ARG A 50 4.78 5.43 23.27
C ARG A 50 5.24 4.18 22.53
N ASP A 51 5.51 3.12 23.30
CA ASP A 51 6.18 1.91 22.82
C ASP A 51 5.19 0.74 22.76
N HIS A 52 5.22 0.02 21.63
CA HIS A 52 4.36 -1.13 21.34
C HIS A 52 5.21 -2.36 21.00
N PRO A 53 4.90 -3.52 21.61
CA PRO A 53 5.67 -4.75 21.43
C PRO A 53 5.29 -5.53 20.17
N ASP A 54 6.14 -6.51 19.82
CA ASP A 54 5.98 -7.42 18.67
C ASP A 54 4.56 -8.01 18.55
N SER A 55 3.94 -8.36 19.67
CA SER A 55 2.62 -9.03 19.69
C SER A 55 1.49 -8.23 19.05
N VAL A 56 1.61 -6.90 18.97
CA VAL A 56 0.64 -6.03 18.26
C VAL A 56 1.23 -5.45 16.98
N VAL A 57 2.54 -5.21 16.93
CA VAL A 57 3.23 -4.65 15.78
C VAL A 57 3.31 -5.63 14.62
N ARG A 58 3.62 -6.90 14.89
CA ARG A 58 3.76 -7.92 13.85
C ARG A 58 2.45 -8.17 13.09
N PRO A 59 1.28 -8.36 13.75
CA PRO A 59 0.00 -8.42 13.04
C PRO A 59 -0.25 -7.22 12.12
N PHE A 60 0.01 -6.00 12.62
CA PHE A 60 -0.18 -4.79 11.83
C PHE A 60 0.70 -4.78 10.57
N VAL A 61 2.01 -5.01 10.73
CA VAL A 61 2.99 -4.98 9.64
C VAL A 61 2.75 -6.11 8.64
N SER A 62 2.46 -7.32 9.11
CA SER A 62 2.10 -8.44 8.24
C SER A 62 0.84 -8.15 7.43
N GLY A 63 -0.15 -7.48 8.02
CA GLY A 63 -1.39 -7.07 7.34
C GLY A 63 -1.19 -6.00 6.26
N LEU A 64 -0.01 -5.40 6.14
CA LEU A 64 0.32 -4.50 5.01
C LEU A 64 0.87 -5.26 3.79
N LEU A 65 1.28 -6.51 3.97
CA LEU A 65 1.91 -7.35 2.95
C LEU A 65 0.88 -8.26 2.27
N PRO A 66 1.18 -8.80 1.07
CA PRO A 66 0.32 -9.78 0.42
C PRO A 66 0.11 -11.04 1.26
N ASP A 67 -1.12 -11.54 1.28
CA ASP A 67 -1.48 -12.78 2.01
C ASP A 67 -0.96 -14.04 1.31
N ASP A 68 -0.61 -13.93 0.02
CA ASP A 68 -0.15 -15.05 -0.79
C ASP A 68 1.32 -15.38 -0.48
N GLY A 69 1.56 -16.54 0.12
CA GLY A 69 2.90 -17.02 0.49
C GLY A 69 3.85 -17.21 -0.71
N GLU A 70 3.34 -17.47 -1.91
CA GLU A 70 4.14 -17.55 -3.13
C GLU A 70 4.60 -16.15 -3.58
N VAL A 71 3.75 -15.14 -3.44
CA VAL A 71 4.13 -13.73 -3.67
C VAL A 71 5.22 -13.31 -2.69
N LEU A 72 5.05 -13.59 -1.39
CA LEU A 72 6.07 -13.31 -0.37
C LEU A 72 7.37 -14.06 -0.65
N ARG A 73 7.31 -15.32 -1.08
CA ARG A 73 8.49 -16.12 -1.47
C ARG A 73 9.26 -15.48 -2.61
N ARG A 74 8.57 -15.02 -3.66
CA ARG A 74 9.19 -14.33 -4.81
C ARG A 74 9.79 -12.99 -4.40
N TRP A 75 9.12 -12.23 -3.54
CA TRP A 75 9.68 -10.99 -2.98
C TRP A 75 10.94 -11.27 -2.15
N GLY A 76 10.93 -12.31 -1.32
CA GLY A 76 12.12 -12.74 -0.58
C GLY A 76 13.30 -13.08 -1.49
N GLN A 77 13.05 -13.76 -2.62
CA GLN A 77 14.08 -14.04 -3.62
C GLN A 77 14.59 -12.75 -4.31
N ARG A 78 13.67 -11.88 -4.73
CA ARG A 78 13.99 -10.62 -5.42
C ARG A 78 14.78 -9.64 -4.55
N PHE A 79 14.39 -9.50 -3.29
CA PHE A 79 14.99 -8.57 -2.35
C PHE A 79 16.11 -9.19 -1.51
N HIS A 80 16.39 -10.48 -1.71
CA HIS A 80 17.39 -11.24 -0.94
C HIS A 80 17.13 -11.21 0.58
N VAL A 81 15.86 -11.36 0.98
CA VAL A 81 15.42 -11.39 2.39
C VAL A 81 14.55 -12.63 2.66
N SER A 82 14.38 -12.97 3.95
CA SER A 82 13.46 -14.04 4.32
C SER A 82 12.01 -13.65 3.99
N PRO A 83 11.24 -14.51 3.29
CA PRO A 83 9.82 -14.26 3.02
C PRO A 83 8.95 -14.30 4.29
N ARG A 84 9.51 -14.76 5.41
CA ARG A 84 8.86 -14.77 6.73
C ARG A 84 9.21 -13.56 7.59
N ASN A 85 10.06 -12.65 7.09
CA ASN A 85 10.46 -11.46 7.82
C ASN A 85 9.67 -10.24 7.28
N PRO A 86 8.52 -9.89 7.89
CA PRO A 86 7.66 -8.85 7.36
C PRO A 86 8.31 -7.47 7.43
N PHE A 87 9.19 -7.22 8.42
CA PHE A 87 9.96 -5.97 8.50
C PHE A 87 10.86 -5.77 7.28
N ARG A 88 11.66 -6.79 6.91
CA ARG A 88 12.58 -6.68 5.79
C ARG A 88 11.90 -6.65 4.43
N LEU A 89 10.73 -7.29 4.30
CA LEU A 89 9.89 -7.14 3.12
C LEU A 89 9.37 -5.70 3.04
N LEU A 90 8.79 -5.19 4.14
CA LEU A 90 8.28 -3.82 4.20
C LEU A 90 9.35 -2.76 3.92
N ALA A 91 10.60 -2.98 4.34
CA ALA A 91 11.72 -2.08 4.00
C ALA A 91 11.87 -1.83 2.48
N HIS A 92 11.43 -2.78 1.65
CA HIS A 92 11.49 -2.67 0.21
C HIS A 92 10.21 -2.13 -0.42
N VAL A 93 9.03 -2.35 0.18
CA VAL A 93 7.70 -2.05 -0.41
C VAL A 93 6.83 -1.11 0.42
N GLY A 94 7.38 -0.56 1.50
CA GLY A 94 6.65 0.21 2.51
C GLY A 94 6.38 1.67 2.14
N GLU A 95 6.97 2.16 1.04
CA GLU A 95 6.83 3.55 0.61
C GLU A 95 5.41 3.86 0.11
N GLU A 96 4.67 2.89 -0.41
CA GLU A 96 3.25 3.06 -0.75
C GLU A 96 2.44 1.87 -0.22
N CYS A 97 1.75 2.08 0.90
CA CYS A 97 0.92 1.08 1.57
C CYS A 97 -0.59 1.39 1.47
N ALA A 98 -1.41 0.45 1.94
CA ALA A 98 -2.77 0.76 2.38
C ALA A 98 -2.74 1.81 3.51
N GLY A 99 -3.66 2.77 3.47
CA GLY A 99 -3.71 3.84 4.46
C GLY A 99 -2.76 4.96 4.14
N ALA A 100 -2.37 5.70 5.19
CA ALA A 100 -1.65 6.95 5.05
C ALA A 100 -0.21 6.92 5.53
N ILE A 101 0.24 5.77 6.02
CA ILE A 101 1.55 5.60 6.59
C ILE A 101 2.50 4.99 5.57
N GLN A 102 3.69 5.57 5.52
CA GLN A 102 4.79 5.11 4.69
C GLN A 102 5.90 4.62 5.60
N PHE A 103 6.50 3.49 5.27
CA PHE A 103 7.63 2.92 6.00
C PHE A 103 8.87 3.01 5.13
N VAL A 104 9.80 3.86 5.54
CA VAL A 104 10.97 4.23 4.75
C VAL A 104 12.23 4.00 5.57
N PRO A 105 13.29 3.38 5.03
CA PRO A 105 14.56 3.32 5.74
C PRO A 105 15.13 4.71 6.04
N PRO A 106 15.82 4.90 7.19
CA PRO A 106 16.35 6.20 7.59
C PRO A 106 17.17 6.91 6.50
N GLU A 107 17.99 6.17 5.75
CA GLU A 107 18.82 6.67 4.65
C GLU A 107 18.01 7.20 3.46
N ARG A 108 16.75 6.77 3.32
CA ARG A 108 15.80 7.23 2.30
C ARG A 108 14.74 8.18 2.84
N SER A 109 14.76 8.50 4.14
CA SER A 109 13.70 9.28 4.81
C SER A 109 13.80 10.79 4.59
N ALA A 110 15.00 11.31 4.28
CA ALA A 110 15.24 12.76 4.18
C ALA A 110 14.31 13.48 3.18
N PRO A 111 14.10 13.00 1.94
CA PRO A 111 13.20 13.65 0.97
C PRO A 111 11.74 13.72 1.42
N TRP A 112 11.36 12.93 2.43
CA TRP A 112 9.99 12.88 2.91
C TRP A 112 9.76 13.88 4.04
N LEU A 113 10.78 14.23 4.82
CA LEU A 113 10.65 14.99 6.06
C LEU A 113 10.79 16.51 5.90
N ASP A 114 11.31 16.99 4.77
CA ASP A 114 11.59 18.40 4.50
C ASP A 114 10.43 19.16 3.83
N GLY A 115 9.28 18.51 3.66
CA GLY A 115 8.08 19.12 3.08
C GLY A 115 8.18 19.39 1.58
N SER A 116 9.17 18.84 0.88
CA SER A 116 9.28 18.93 -0.57
C SER A 116 9.92 17.65 -1.15
N PRO A 117 9.30 16.47 -0.97
CA PRO A 117 9.66 15.34 -1.82
C PRO A 117 9.52 15.78 -3.28
N PRO A 118 10.38 15.30 -4.19
CA PRO A 118 10.19 15.57 -5.61
C PRO A 118 8.80 15.05 -6.01
N GLU A 119 7.84 15.97 -6.12
CA GLU A 119 6.52 15.72 -6.65
C GLU A 119 6.70 15.48 -8.13
N GLY A 120 6.27 14.31 -8.58
CA GLY A 120 6.43 13.93 -9.97
C GLY A 120 5.58 12.73 -10.30
N ILE A 121 5.19 12.68 -11.56
CA ILE A 121 4.52 11.53 -12.14
C ILE A 121 5.37 11.13 -13.33
N ASP A 122 5.94 9.93 -13.28
CA ASP A 122 6.50 9.29 -14.44
C ASP A 122 5.34 8.79 -15.28
N TRP A 123 4.95 9.64 -16.23
CA TRP A 123 3.79 9.37 -17.06
C TRP A 123 4.03 8.21 -18.01
N LEU A 124 3.07 7.30 -18.05
CA LEU A 124 3.12 6.12 -18.90
C LEU A 124 2.40 6.39 -20.22
N THR A 125 2.85 5.70 -21.25
CA THR A 125 2.10 5.46 -22.49
C THR A 125 1.17 4.28 -22.30
N ASP A 126 0.12 4.18 -23.13
CA ASP A 126 -0.82 3.05 -23.07
C ASP A 126 -0.10 1.69 -23.25
N GLY A 127 0.93 1.67 -24.10
CA GLY A 127 1.79 0.50 -24.28
C GLY A 127 2.53 0.11 -23.00
N GLU A 128 3.08 1.07 -22.27
CA GLU A 128 3.77 0.80 -20.98
C GLU A 128 2.80 0.36 -19.88
N VAL A 129 1.56 0.86 -19.87
CA VAL A 129 0.52 0.39 -18.94
C VAL A 129 0.15 -1.06 -19.28
N ALA A 130 -0.07 -1.38 -20.55
CA ALA A 130 -0.35 -2.74 -21.01
C ALA A 130 0.77 -3.71 -20.65
N ASP A 131 2.01 -3.31 -20.90
CA ASP A 131 3.23 -4.05 -20.55
C ASP A 131 3.33 -4.40 -19.06
N ARG A 132 2.87 -3.50 -18.19
CA ARG A 132 2.84 -3.69 -16.73
C ARG A 132 1.73 -4.65 -16.32
N VAL A 133 0.54 -4.46 -16.88
CA VAL A 133 -0.60 -5.36 -16.66
C VAL A 133 -0.26 -6.78 -17.13
N GLU A 134 0.35 -6.94 -18.30
CA GLU A 134 0.78 -8.25 -18.80
C GLU A 134 1.87 -8.88 -17.93
N ALA A 135 2.82 -8.09 -17.42
CA ALA A 135 3.83 -8.60 -16.49
C ALA A 135 3.20 -9.13 -15.20
N LEU A 136 2.19 -8.44 -14.66
CA LEU A 136 1.44 -8.86 -13.47
C LEU A 136 0.61 -10.14 -13.73
N VAL A 137 0.08 -10.31 -14.94
CA VAL A 137 -0.61 -11.56 -15.35
C VAL A 137 0.37 -12.74 -15.41
N ARG A 138 1.57 -12.53 -15.97
CA ARG A 138 2.61 -13.58 -16.06
C ARG A 138 3.22 -13.91 -14.70
N ASP A 139 3.42 -12.90 -13.86
CA ASP A 139 3.97 -13.01 -12.53
C ASP A 139 3.18 -12.15 -11.53
N ARG A 140 2.33 -12.82 -10.75
CA ARG A 140 1.47 -12.22 -9.74
C ARG A 140 2.23 -11.43 -8.67
N SER A 141 3.54 -11.65 -8.52
CA SER A 141 4.38 -10.93 -7.56
C SER A 141 4.92 -9.60 -8.08
N VAL A 142 4.76 -9.29 -9.37
CA VAL A 142 5.29 -8.06 -9.99
C VAL A 142 4.27 -6.93 -9.83
N ALA A 143 4.24 -6.29 -8.67
CA ALA A 143 3.47 -5.06 -8.46
C ALA A 143 4.10 -3.84 -9.18
N ARG A 144 5.45 -3.80 -9.31
CA ARG A 144 6.26 -2.80 -10.05
C ARG A 144 7.52 -3.44 -10.68
N ARG A 145 8.02 -2.87 -11.80
CA ARG A 145 9.25 -3.33 -12.50
C ARG A 145 10.51 -2.95 -11.70
N GLY A 146 11.65 -3.60 -11.96
CA GLY A 146 12.94 -3.20 -11.38
C GLY A 146 13.38 -1.85 -11.98
N GLY A 147 13.49 -0.82 -11.14
CA GLY A 147 13.83 0.55 -11.56
C GLY A 147 12.77 1.61 -11.22
N ASP A 148 11.54 1.21 -10.86
CA ASP A 148 10.51 2.15 -10.41
C ASP A 148 10.80 2.61 -8.95
N GLU A 149 10.84 3.92 -8.70
CA GLU A 149 10.82 4.51 -7.35
C GLU A 149 9.44 4.29 -6.69
N GLY A 150 9.34 4.17 -5.36
CA GLY A 150 8.05 4.02 -4.66
C GLY A 150 7.43 2.62 -4.71
N GLN A 151 8.18 1.57 -4.37
CA GLN A 151 7.65 0.20 -4.34
C GLN A 151 6.36 0.11 -3.48
N PHE A 152 5.41 -0.70 -3.96
CA PHE A 152 4.02 -0.72 -3.48
C PHE A 152 3.69 -2.02 -2.75
N SER A 153 2.98 -1.92 -1.63
CA SER A 153 2.38 -3.04 -0.93
C SER A 153 0.88 -2.84 -0.72
N LEU A 154 0.10 -3.86 -1.06
CA LEU A 154 -1.31 -3.93 -0.69
C LEU A 154 -1.67 -5.35 -0.32
N ALA A 155 -2.39 -5.49 0.79
CA ALA A 155 -2.86 -6.76 1.33
C ALA A 155 -3.80 -7.51 0.38
N GLY A 156 -3.97 -8.81 0.65
CA GLY A 156 -4.84 -9.71 -0.10
C GLY A 156 -4.11 -10.57 -1.14
N ALA A 157 -4.77 -11.65 -1.55
CA ALA A 157 -4.17 -12.71 -2.38
C ALA A 157 -4.18 -12.43 -3.89
N GLN A 158 -4.99 -11.47 -4.35
CA GLN A 158 -5.13 -11.21 -5.79
C GLN A 158 -4.01 -10.32 -6.31
N ALA A 159 -3.46 -10.69 -7.47
CA ALA A 159 -2.50 -9.86 -8.21
C ALA A 159 -3.11 -8.50 -8.52
N LYS A 160 -2.41 -7.43 -8.12
CA LYS A 160 -2.86 -6.05 -8.29
C LYS A 160 -1.67 -5.11 -8.38
N THR A 161 -1.86 -3.98 -9.02
CA THR A 161 -0.93 -2.84 -8.98
C THR A 161 -1.70 -1.57 -8.66
N ALA A 162 -1.00 -0.50 -8.31
CA ALA A 162 -1.60 0.80 -8.10
C ALA A 162 -0.83 1.89 -8.85
N LEU A 163 -1.58 2.76 -9.51
CA LEU A 163 -1.07 3.84 -10.35
C LEU A 163 -1.76 5.15 -10.01
N TYR A 164 -1.11 6.26 -10.36
CA TYR A 164 -1.77 7.56 -10.43
C TYR A 164 -2.52 7.68 -11.75
N ARG A 165 -3.78 8.13 -11.70
CA ARG A 165 -4.57 8.53 -12.86
C ARG A 165 -4.80 10.03 -12.81
N ASP A 166 -4.48 10.71 -13.89
CA ASP A 166 -4.78 12.12 -14.06
C ASP A 166 -6.30 12.34 -14.18
N PRO A 167 -6.90 13.24 -13.39
CA PRO A 167 -8.35 13.45 -13.44
C PRO A 167 -8.81 14.12 -14.74
N ASP A 168 -7.95 14.90 -15.39
CA ASP A 168 -8.30 15.70 -16.56
C ASP A 168 -8.07 14.93 -17.86
N SER A 169 -6.86 14.37 -18.04
CA SER A 169 -6.48 13.63 -19.25
C SER A 169 -6.79 12.13 -19.18
N GLY A 170 -7.04 11.57 -17.99
CA GLY A 170 -7.17 10.13 -17.79
C GLY A 170 -5.86 9.34 -17.93
N ARG A 171 -4.72 10.02 -18.12
CA ARG A 171 -3.42 9.38 -18.32
C ARG A 171 -2.93 8.70 -17.05
N TRP A 172 -2.33 7.52 -17.23
CA TRP A 172 -1.70 6.76 -16.16
C TRP A 172 -0.26 7.19 -15.92
N GLY A 173 0.18 7.11 -14.67
CA GLY A 173 1.55 7.41 -14.30
C GLY A 173 1.98 6.77 -12.98
N ILE A 174 3.29 6.72 -12.78
CA ILE A 174 3.89 6.23 -11.55
C ILE A 174 4.26 7.43 -10.70
N PRO A 175 3.63 7.59 -9.54
CA PRO A 175 3.96 8.71 -8.69
C PRO A 175 5.33 8.50 -8.03
N LYS A 176 6.07 9.59 -7.90
CA LYS A 176 7.34 9.70 -7.18
C LYS A 176 7.17 10.46 -5.86
N GLY A 177 8.05 10.17 -4.91
CA GLY A 177 8.05 10.84 -3.60
C GLY A 177 6.68 10.75 -2.91
N ALA A 178 6.20 11.86 -2.36
CA ALA A 178 4.92 11.89 -1.62
C ALA A 178 3.67 11.87 -2.47
N THR A 179 3.75 11.94 -3.79
CA THR A 179 2.55 11.75 -4.61
C THR A 179 2.02 10.32 -4.39
N PRO A 180 0.76 10.12 -3.96
CA PRO A 180 0.23 8.77 -3.80
C PRO A 180 -0.32 8.22 -5.11
N THR A 181 -0.47 6.90 -5.16
CA THR A 181 -1.31 6.26 -6.18
C THR A 181 -2.78 6.57 -5.93
N THR A 182 -3.62 6.59 -6.97
CA THR A 182 -5.06 6.92 -6.86
C THR A 182 -5.99 5.77 -7.20
N HIS A 183 -5.51 4.78 -7.97
CA HIS A 183 -6.33 3.64 -8.37
C HIS A 183 -5.58 2.33 -8.20
N ILE A 184 -6.34 1.27 -7.92
CA ILE A 184 -5.87 -0.11 -7.92
C ILE A 184 -6.36 -0.75 -9.21
N LEU A 185 -5.45 -1.35 -9.97
CA LEU A 185 -5.73 -2.11 -11.18
C LEU A 185 -5.64 -3.59 -10.83
N LYS A 186 -6.72 -4.33 -11.08
CA LYS A 186 -6.78 -5.78 -10.86
C LYS A 186 -7.05 -6.48 -12.19
N PRO A 187 -6.01 -7.08 -12.82
CA PRO A 187 -6.22 -7.79 -14.07
C PRO A 187 -6.99 -9.09 -13.84
N ASN A 188 -7.78 -9.46 -14.84
CA ASN A 188 -8.28 -10.81 -14.94
C ASN A 188 -7.13 -11.76 -15.29
N LEU A 189 -6.82 -12.68 -14.36
CA LEU A 189 -5.74 -13.65 -14.50
C LEU A 189 -6.15 -14.92 -15.26
N GLY A 190 -7.43 -15.06 -15.58
CA GLY A 190 -8.01 -16.26 -16.20
C GLY A 190 -8.40 -17.37 -15.22
N ASP A 191 -8.17 -17.21 -13.91
CA ASP A 191 -8.57 -18.19 -12.89
C ASP A 191 -10.08 -18.30 -12.76
N PHE A 192 -10.79 -17.19 -12.99
CA PHE A 192 -12.24 -17.10 -12.94
C PHE A 192 -12.73 -16.31 -14.15
N GLU A 193 -13.72 -16.86 -14.83
CA GLU A 193 -14.33 -16.21 -15.98
C GLU A 193 -14.92 -14.85 -15.56
N SER A 194 -14.58 -13.79 -16.32
CA SER A 194 -15.12 -12.44 -16.15
C SER A 194 -15.04 -11.90 -14.71
N PHE A 195 -13.96 -12.20 -13.98
CA PHE A 195 -13.73 -11.74 -12.60
C PHE A 195 -13.93 -10.22 -12.45
N GLU A 196 -13.37 -9.45 -13.39
CA GLU A 196 -13.43 -7.99 -13.42
C GLU A 196 -14.87 -7.47 -13.51
N ILE A 197 -15.72 -8.17 -14.29
CA ILE A 197 -17.14 -7.84 -14.44
C ILE A 197 -17.88 -8.18 -13.16
N ASN A 198 -17.60 -9.33 -12.55
CA ASN A 198 -18.24 -9.75 -11.31
C ASN A 198 -17.99 -8.73 -10.18
N GLU A 199 -16.72 -8.35 -9.96
CA GLU A 199 -16.38 -7.39 -8.90
C GLU A 199 -17.00 -6.02 -9.19
N HIS A 200 -16.93 -5.54 -10.44
CA HIS A 200 -17.55 -4.26 -10.82
C HIS A 200 -19.06 -4.29 -10.62
N PHE A 201 -19.74 -5.35 -11.05
CA PHE A 201 -21.18 -5.54 -10.86
C PHE A 201 -21.56 -5.49 -9.38
N CYS A 202 -20.82 -6.19 -8.51
CA CYS A 202 -21.09 -6.19 -7.07
C CYS A 202 -20.93 -4.80 -6.44
N LEU A 203 -19.87 -4.07 -6.81
CA LEU A 203 -19.63 -2.69 -6.33
C LEU A 203 -20.75 -1.74 -6.80
N GLN A 204 -21.15 -1.86 -8.06
CA GLN A 204 -22.22 -1.07 -8.66
C GLN A 204 -23.59 -1.38 -8.06
N LEU A 205 -23.86 -2.65 -7.74
CA LEU A 205 -25.08 -3.07 -7.07
C LEU A 205 -25.11 -2.52 -5.64
N ALA A 206 -24.03 -2.67 -4.89
CA ALA A 206 -23.91 -2.15 -3.52
C ALA A 206 -24.17 -0.63 -3.49
N ALA A 207 -23.56 0.13 -4.40
CA ALA A 207 -23.79 1.57 -4.51
C ALA A 207 -25.26 1.92 -4.83
N ARG A 208 -25.89 1.20 -5.77
CA ARG A 208 -27.32 1.39 -6.11
C ARG A 208 -28.28 1.02 -4.99
N LEU A 209 -27.86 0.13 -4.08
CA LEU A 209 -28.60 -0.21 -2.86
C LEU A 209 -28.35 0.80 -1.72
N GLY A 210 -27.59 1.86 -1.94
CA GLY A 210 -27.28 2.88 -0.94
C GLY A 210 -26.14 2.50 0.02
N LEU A 211 -25.41 1.42 -0.25
CA LEU A 211 -24.21 1.06 0.51
C LEU A 211 -23.02 1.91 0.06
N ARG A 212 -22.11 2.19 0.99
CA ARG A 212 -20.82 2.80 0.65
C ARG A 212 -19.95 1.74 -0.04
N ALA A 213 -19.68 1.94 -1.32
CA ALA A 213 -18.83 1.07 -2.13
C ALA A 213 -17.80 1.91 -2.89
N ALA A 214 -16.63 1.33 -3.17
CA ALA A 214 -15.62 1.99 -3.97
C ALA A 214 -16.12 2.20 -5.41
N HIS A 215 -15.78 3.35 -5.99
CA HIS A 215 -16.04 3.59 -7.41
C HIS A 215 -15.11 2.69 -8.25
N SER A 216 -15.65 2.13 -9.33
CA SER A 216 -14.91 1.24 -10.21
C SER A 216 -15.47 1.24 -11.62
N TRP A 217 -14.66 0.83 -12.58
CA TRP A 217 -15.06 0.49 -13.95
C TRP A 217 -14.21 -0.67 -14.47
N THR A 218 -14.63 -1.25 -15.58
CA THR A 218 -13.85 -2.25 -16.32
C THR A 218 -13.33 -1.65 -17.61
N GLU A 219 -12.08 -1.93 -17.95
CA GLU A 219 -11.50 -1.60 -19.26
C GLU A 219 -10.55 -2.71 -19.73
N THR A 220 -10.27 -2.73 -21.03
CA THR A 220 -9.26 -3.63 -21.60
C THR A 220 -7.97 -2.86 -21.78
N ILE A 221 -6.93 -3.24 -21.04
CA ILE A 221 -5.59 -2.65 -21.16
C ILE A 221 -4.72 -3.62 -21.98
N GLY A 222 -4.34 -3.18 -23.18
CA GLY A 222 -3.71 -4.07 -24.17
C GLY A 222 -4.67 -5.18 -24.58
N LYS A 223 -4.43 -6.40 -24.11
CA LYS A 223 -5.30 -7.57 -24.34
C LYS A 223 -5.97 -8.12 -23.07
N THR A 224 -5.75 -7.48 -21.93
CA THR A 224 -6.16 -7.98 -20.62
C THR A 224 -7.36 -7.18 -20.11
N PRO A 225 -8.49 -7.83 -19.80
CA PRO A 225 -9.57 -7.20 -19.04
C PRO A 225 -9.09 -6.84 -17.62
N VAL A 226 -9.39 -5.63 -17.18
CA VAL A 226 -8.97 -5.08 -15.88
C VAL A 226 -10.16 -4.41 -15.22
N ILE A 227 -10.37 -4.67 -13.93
CA ILE A 227 -11.18 -3.77 -13.09
C ILE A 227 -10.26 -2.72 -12.49
N VAL A 228 -10.64 -1.47 -12.65
CA VAL A 228 -9.98 -0.32 -12.05
C VAL A 228 -10.84 0.18 -10.91
N VAL A 229 -10.24 0.29 -9.72
CA VAL A 229 -10.93 0.68 -8.48
C VAL A 229 -10.29 1.94 -7.94
N GLU A 230 -11.10 2.98 -7.71
CA GLU A 230 -10.66 4.19 -7.03
C GLU A 230 -10.32 3.90 -5.56
N ARG A 231 -9.14 4.38 -5.14
CA ARG A 231 -8.69 4.22 -3.76
C ARG A 231 -9.46 5.14 -2.84
N TYR A 232 -10.26 4.56 -1.95
CA TYR A 232 -11.00 5.30 -0.93
C TYR A 232 -10.11 5.81 0.22
N ASP A 233 -8.87 5.30 0.33
CA ASP A 233 -7.86 5.80 1.26
C ASP A 233 -7.04 6.96 0.67
N ARG A 234 -7.57 7.63 -0.35
CA ARG A 234 -7.01 8.81 -1.01
C ARG A 234 -8.11 9.84 -1.18
N ALA A 235 -7.83 11.11 -0.92
CA ALA A 235 -8.82 12.18 -1.03
C ALA A 235 -8.21 13.44 -1.63
N ARG A 236 -9.02 14.25 -2.33
CA ARG A 236 -8.64 15.60 -2.74
C ARG A 236 -9.19 16.60 -1.73
N LEU A 237 -8.29 17.25 -0.98
CA LEU A 237 -8.63 18.31 -0.02
C LEU A 237 -7.94 19.60 -0.44
N GLY A 238 -8.72 20.66 -0.70
CA GLY A 238 -8.17 21.96 -1.11
C GLY A 238 -7.32 21.90 -2.39
N GLY A 239 -7.65 20.99 -3.31
CA GLY A 239 -6.88 20.76 -4.55
C GLY A 239 -5.69 19.81 -4.40
N ARG A 240 -5.23 19.52 -3.18
CA ARG A 240 -4.13 18.58 -2.91
C ARG A 240 -4.65 17.16 -2.77
N LEU A 241 -3.95 16.21 -3.37
CA LEU A 241 -4.17 14.79 -3.12
C LEU A 241 -3.51 14.40 -1.80
N VAL A 242 -4.30 13.86 -0.87
CA VAL A 242 -3.85 13.44 0.47
C VAL A 242 -4.14 11.95 0.69
N ARG A 243 -3.34 11.32 1.55
CA ARG A 243 -3.62 9.96 2.02
C ARG A 243 -4.56 10.00 3.22
N VAL A 244 -5.56 9.14 3.24
CA VAL A 244 -6.46 8.95 4.37
C VAL A 244 -6.05 7.69 5.11
N HIS A 245 -5.85 7.78 6.42
CA HIS A 245 -5.42 6.62 7.19
C HIS A 245 -6.52 5.56 7.25
N GLN A 246 -6.13 4.30 7.12
CA GLN A 246 -7.01 3.14 7.24
C GLN A 246 -6.22 1.95 7.76
N GLU A 247 -6.97 0.99 8.30
CA GLU A 247 -6.50 -0.34 8.65
C GLU A 247 -7.66 -1.33 8.50
N ASP A 248 -7.35 -2.62 8.36
CA ASP A 248 -8.36 -3.67 8.38
C ASP A 248 -8.70 -4.15 9.81
N PHE A 249 -9.68 -5.04 9.94
CA PHE A 249 -10.08 -5.56 11.24
C PHE A 249 -9.03 -6.47 11.90
N CYS A 250 -8.20 -7.17 11.13
CA CYS A 250 -7.10 -7.96 11.69
C CYS A 250 -6.10 -7.02 12.37
N GLN A 251 -5.71 -5.94 11.70
CA GLN A 251 -4.83 -4.90 12.21
C GLN A 251 -5.43 -4.21 13.44
N ALA A 252 -6.68 -3.76 13.36
CA ALA A 252 -7.37 -3.07 14.45
C ALA A 252 -7.51 -3.95 15.71
N LEU A 253 -7.71 -5.26 15.53
CA LEU A 253 -7.86 -6.23 16.61
C LEU A 253 -6.53 -6.87 17.06
N GLY A 254 -5.39 -6.50 16.44
CA GLY A 254 -4.10 -7.12 16.72
C GLY A 254 -4.05 -8.62 16.39
N ARG A 255 -4.79 -9.05 15.37
CA ARG A 255 -4.88 -10.44 14.89
C ARG A 255 -4.01 -10.62 13.67
N ALA A 256 -3.25 -11.71 13.64
CA ALA A 256 -2.40 -12.02 12.50
C ALA A 256 -3.27 -12.34 11.26
N PRO A 257 -2.85 -11.95 10.03
CA PRO A 257 -3.66 -12.11 8.81
C PRO A 257 -4.07 -13.55 8.50
N GLU A 258 -3.34 -14.54 9.00
CA GLU A 258 -3.66 -15.97 8.82
C GLU A 258 -4.95 -16.36 9.58
N ASN A 259 -5.39 -15.55 10.53
CA ASN A 259 -6.58 -15.75 11.36
C ASN A 259 -7.73 -14.82 10.96
N LYS A 260 -7.86 -14.48 9.67
CA LYS A 260 -8.91 -13.58 9.15
C LYS A 260 -10.31 -14.21 9.05
N TYR A 261 -10.42 -15.53 9.24
CA TYR A 261 -11.67 -16.30 9.20
C TYR A 261 -11.86 -17.10 10.48
#